data_AF-A0A1R0Y9M8-F1
#
_entry.id   AF-A0A1R0Y9M8-F1
#
_cell.length_a   1.000
_cell.length_b   1.000
_cell.length_c   1.000
_cell.angle_alpha   90.00
_cell.angle_beta   90.00
_cell.angle_gamma   90.00
#
_symmetry.space_group_name_H-M   'P 1'
#
loop_
_entity.id
_entity.type
_entity.pdbx_description
1 polymer ?
#
loop_
_entity_poly.entity_id
_entity_poly.type
_entity_poly.pdbx_seq_one_letter_code
_entity_poly.pdbx_strand_id
1 'polypeptide(L)'
;MQYADGTSLLNGGTGGTAASLTLNSGEFITSAVVYKNSYKGSDRIFYLELTTNQNRKVAAGTKSGTSYTLSAPSGSYVAGFLGRGGDNLDKLGLIFKTLQ
;
A
#
# COMPACT_ATOMS: atom_id res chain seq x y z
N MET A 1 -7.05 5.22 1.65
CA MET A 1 -6.11 6.32 1.35
C MET A 1 -6.90 7.62 1.33
N GLN A 2 -6.47 8.61 2.10
CA GLN A 2 -7.08 9.94 2.09
C GLN A 2 -6.15 10.91 1.36
N TYR A 3 -6.69 11.67 0.43
CA TYR A 3 -5.99 12.69 -0.35
C TYR A 3 -6.20 14.08 0.25
N ALA A 4 -5.33 15.03 -0.12
CA ALA A 4 -5.35 16.40 0.40
C ALA A 4 -6.64 17.17 0.03
N ASP A 5 -7.34 16.76 -1.03
CA ASP A 5 -8.64 17.30 -1.43
C ASP A 5 -9.83 16.72 -0.63
N GLY A 6 -9.56 15.87 0.36
CA GLY A 6 -10.56 15.20 1.18
C GLY A 6 -11.08 13.88 0.60
N THR A 7 -10.69 13.50 -0.62
CA THR A 7 -11.09 12.24 -1.24
C THR A 7 -10.59 11.07 -0.40
N SER A 8 -11.49 10.15 -0.02
CA SER A 8 -11.16 8.93 0.70
C SER A 8 -11.52 7.71 -0.13
N LEU A 9 -10.52 6.87 -0.39
CA LEU A 9 -10.70 5.59 -1.09
C LEU A 9 -10.48 4.44 -0.12
N LEU A 10 -11.46 3.55 -0.04
CA LEU A 10 -11.46 2.32 0.76
C LEU A 10 -11.60 1.12 -0.18
N ASN A 11 -10.87 0.05 0.09
CA ASN A 11 -10.95 -1.20 -0.66
C ASN A 11 -10.58 -2.37 0.26
N GLY A 12 -11.29 -3.49 0.14
CA GLY A 12 -11.19 -4.62 1.06
C GLY A 12 -12.22 -4.55 2.21
N GLY A 13 -12.08 -5.46 3.17
CA GLY A 13 -13.00 -5.59 4.31
C GLY A 13 -12.71 -4.64 5.46
N THR A 14 -13.52 -4.74 6.52
CA THR A 14 -13.46 -3.90 7.73
C THR A 14 -12.81 -4.60 8.94
N GLY A 15 -12.24 -5.79 8.74
CA GLY A 15 -11.57 -6.55 9.79
C GLY A 15 -10.13 -6.09 10.06
N GLY A 16 -9.50 -6.70 11.07
CA GLY A 16 -8.13 -6.40 11.47
C GLY A 16 -7.98 -5.11 12.29
N THR A 17 -6.74 -4.71 12.54
CA THR A 17 -6.40 -3.47 13.25
C THR A 17 -5.92 -2.43 12.25
N ALA A 18 -6.54 -1.26 12.26
CA ALA A 18 -6.13 -0.16 11.40
C ALA A 18 -4.76 0.40 11.79
N ALA A 19 -3.93 0.69 10.79
CA ALA A 19 -2.69 1.42 10.93
C ALA A 19 -2.70 2.60 9.96
N SER A 20 -2.24 3.77 10.42
CA SER A 20 -2.25 5.00 9.63
C SER A 20 -0.95 5.77 9.78
N LEU A 21 -0.54 6.43 8.71
CA LEU A 21 0.57 7.39 8.70
C LEU A 21 0.13 8.63 7.92
N THR A 22 0.05 9.76 8.62
CA THR A 22 -0.21 11.06 8.02
C THR A 22 1.10 11.62 7.50
N LEU A 23 1.18 11.87 6.19
CA LEU A 23 2.37 12.42 5.55
C LEU A 23 2.66 13.85 6.04
N ASN A 24 3.92 14.13 6.34
CA ASN A 24 4.40 15.46 6.64
C ASN A 24 4.46 16.31 5.36
N SER A 25 4.67 17.61 5.51
CA SER A 25 4.98 18.47 4.36
C SER A 25 6.23 17.95 3.61
N GLY A 26 6.14 17.86 2.28
CA GLY A 26 7.20 17.33 1.43
C GLY A 26 7.45 15.82 1.56
N GLU A 27 6.59 15.08 2.28
CA GLU A 27 6.73 13.64 2.40
C GLU A 27 5.87 12.90 1.38
N PHE A 28 6.45 11.86 0.80
CA PHE A 28 5.80 11.00 -0.17
C PHE A 28 6.26 9.56 -0.03
N ILE A 29 5.39 8.64 -0.47
CA ILE A 29 5.66 7.21 -0.45
C ILE A 29 6.61 6.85 -1.60
N THR A 30 7.67 6.11 -1.28
CA THR A 30 8.72 5.71 -2.24
C THR A 30 8.70 4.22 -2.56
N SER A 31 8.22 3.37 -1.63
CA SER A 31 8.16 1.94 -1.86
C SER A 31 7.09 1.23 -1.04
N ALA A 32 6.77 0.02 -1.47
CA ALA A 32 5.90 -0.93 -0.78
C ALA A 32 6.58 -2.31 -0.69
N VAL A 33 6.53 -2.93 0.49
CA VAL A 33 6.80 -4.36 0.67
C VAL A 33 5.46 -5.06 0.85
N VAL A 34 5.20 -6.05 0.02
CA VAL A 34 3.91 -6.75 -0.06
C VAL A 34 4.15 -8.24 0.13
N TYR A 35 3.42 -8.89 1.03
CA TYR A 35 3.38 -10.35 1.07
C TYR A 35 2.07 -10.86 0.51
N LYS A 36 2.17 -11.79 -0.45
CA LYS A 36 1.04 -12.45 -1.10
C LYS A 36 1.07 -13.94 -0.79
N ASN A 37 -0.08 -14.50 -0.45
CA ASN A 37 -0.24 -15.94 -0.28
C ASN A 37 -1.59 -16.42 -0.84
N SER A 38 -1.67 -17.71 -1.19
CA SER A 38 -2.93 -18.33 -1.59
C SER A 38 -3.74 -18.74 -0.36
N TYR A 39 -5.02 -18.39 -0.34
CA TYR A 39 -5.96 -18.76 0.70
C TYR A 39 -7.29 -19.16 0.09
N LYS A 40 -7.76 -20.37 0.42
CA LYS A 40 -9.00 -20.97 -0.12
C LYS A 40 -9.08 -20.92 -1.66
N GLY A 41 -7.95 -21.18 -2.34
CA GLY A 41 -7.89 -21.25 -3.81
C GLY A 41 -7.79 -19.90 -4.52
N SER A 42 -7.48 -18.80 -3.81
CA SER A 42 -7.25 -17.48 -4.42
C SER A 42 -6.10 -16.74 -3.75
N ASP A 43 -5.36 -15.96 -4.55
CA ASP A 43 -4.32 -15.07 -4.05
C ASP A 43 -4.91 -13.94 -3.18
N ARG A 44 -4.25 -13.65 -2.06
CA ARG A 44 -4.54 -12.54 -1.16
C ARG A 44 -3.28 -11.82 -0.72
N ILE A 45 -3.42 -10.54 -0.46
CA ILE A 45 -2.39 -9.72 0.19
C ILE A 45 -2.51 -9.92 1.70
N PHE A 46 -1.48 -10.50 2.31
CA PHE A 46 -1.41 -10.80 3.74
C PHE A 46 -0.68 -9.72 4.53
N TYR A 47 0.20 -8.97 3.88
CA TYR A 47 0.97 -7.88 4.49
C TYR A 47 1.20 -6.77 3.49
N LEU A 48 1.14 -5.54 3.98
CA LEU A 48 1.61 -4.34 3.27
C LEU A 48 2.42 -3.48 4.24
N GLU A 49 3.61 -3.07 3.82
CA GLU A 49 4.40 -2.01 4.45
C GLU A 49 4.71 -0.95 3.41
N LEU A 50 4.41 0.31 3.72
CA LEU A 50 4.76 1.47 2.91
C LEU A 50 5.93 2.20 3.57
N THR A 51 6.90 2.64 2.76
CA THR A 51 8.02 3.47 3.21
C THR A 51 7.99 4.82 2.50
N THR A 52 8.32 5.89 3.22
CA THR A 52 8.38 7.26 2.69
C THR A 52 9.82 7.72 2.40
N ASN A 53 9.96 8.83 1.68
CA ASN A 53 11.25 9.51 1.49
C ASN A 53 11.89 10.00 2.80
N GLN A 54 11.13 10.08 3.89
CA GLN A 54 11.61 10.43 5.22
C GLN A 54 11.88 9.20 6.11
N ASN A 55 11.98 8.00 5.50
CA ASN A 55 12.20 6.72 6.18
C ASN A 55 11.13 6.36 7.23
N ARG A 56 9.96 6.99 7.19
CA ARG A 56 8.82 6.62 8.03
C ARG A 56 8.07 5.49 7.35
N LYS A 57 7.43 4.65 8.18
CA LYS A 57 6.77 3.43 7.73
C LYS A 57 5.40 3.27 8.35
N VAL A 58 4.50 2.68 7.58
CA VAL A 58 3.23 2.13 8.07
C VAL A 58 3.09 0.72 7.54
N ALA A 59 2.71 -0.21 8.40
CA ALA A 59 2.51 -1.60 8.03
C ALA A 59 1.24 -2.17 8.65
N ALA A 60 0.62 -3.11 7.95
CA ALA A 60 -0.53 -3.85 8.43
C ALA A 60 -0.51 -5.29 7.90
N GLY A 61 -1.07 -6.21 8.68
CA GLY A 61 -1.17 -7.63 8.36
C GLY A 61 0.01 -8.46 8.86
N THR A 62 0.13 -9.69 8.35
CA THR A 62 1.12 -10.69 8.77
C THR A 62 1.93 -11.15 7.58
N LYS A 63 3.26 -11.13 7.70
CA LYS A 63 4.16 -11.64 6.64
C LYS A 63 3.90 -13.13 6.41
N SER A 64 3.34 -13.48 5.24
CA SER A 64 3.00 -14.85 4.86
C SER A 64 3.07 -15.02 3.35
N GLY A 65 3.70 -16.12 2.89
CA GLY A 65 3.86 -16.40 1.47
C GLY A 65 5.01 -15.64 0.81
N THR A 66 4.82 -15.25 -0.45
CA THR A 66 5.85 -14.63 -1.29
C THR A 66 5.90 -13.13 -1.06
N SER A 67 7.12 -12.60 -0.86
CA SER A 67 7.37 -11.17 -0.73
C SER A 67 7.65 -10.51 -2.10
N TYR A 68 7.15 -9.30 -2.27
CA TYR A 68 7.41 -8.42 -3.40
C TYR A 68 7.80 -7.04 -2.89
N THR A 69 8.83 -6.45 -3.48
CA THR A 69 9.19 -5.05 -3.26
C THR A 69 8.84 -4.26 -4.51
N LEU A 70 7.99 -3.25 -4.35
CA LEU A 70 7.59 -2.33 -5.40
C LEU A 70 8.16 -0.95 -5.07
N SER A 71 9.04 -0.44 -5.93
CA SER A 71 9.69 0.86 -5.72
C SER A 71 9.24 1.84 -6.80
N ALA A 72 8.95 3.07 -6.40
CA ALA A 72 8.78 4.16 -7.34
C ALA A 72 10.08 4.35 -8.14
N PRO A 73 10.02 4.48 -9.47
CA PRO A 73 11.18 4.85 -10.28
C PRO A 73 11.86 6.12 -9.77
N SER A 74 13.15 6.29 -10.09
CA SER A 74 13.88 7.51 -9.76
C SER A 74 13.14 8.76 -10.28
N GLY A 75 13.07 9.80 -9.45
CA GLY A 75 12.33 11.02 -9.79
C GLY A 75 10.80 10.86 -9.75
N SER A 76 10.25 9.84 -9.09
CA SER A 76 8.80 9.65 -8.95
C SER A 76 8.40 9.20 -7.55
N TYR A 77 7.09 9.21 -7.28
CA TYR A 77 6.50 8.77 -6.02
C TYR A 77 5.23 7.96 -6.26
N VAL A 78 4.80 7.20 -5.24
CA VAL A 78 3.50 6.50 -5.26
C VAL A 78 2.38 7.51 -5.06
N ALA A 79 1.62 7.77 -6.11
CA ALA A 79 0.49 8.69 -6.11
C ALA A 79 -0.85 8.00 -5.80
N GLY A 80 -0.89 6.67 -5.87
CA GLY A 80 -2.10 5.93 -5.56
C GLY A 80 -1.93 4.43 -5.73
N PHE A 81 -3.04 3.73 -5.55
CA PHE A 81 -3.12 2.28 -5.63
C PHE A 81 -4.23 1.87 -6.60
N LEU A 82 -4.03 0.72 -7.23
CA LEU A 82 -5.06 0.03 -8.00
C LEU A 82 -5.07 -1.44 -7.58
N GLY A 83 -6.19 -2.14 -7.76
CA GLY A 83 -6.27 -3.52 -7.32
C GLY A 83 -7.68 -4.07 -7.27
N ARG A 84 -7.82 -5.20 -6.58
CA ARG A 84 -9.10 -5.87 -6.35
C ARG A 84 -9.23 -6.18 -4.87
N GLY A 85 -10.39 -5.88 -4.31
CA GLY A 85 -10.75 -6.25 -2.95
C GLY A 85 -12.15 -6.87 -2.89
N GLY A 86 -12.43 -7.46 -1.73
CA GLY A 86 -13.72 -7.98 -1.28
C GLY A 86 -13.69 -7.97 0.25
N ASP A 87 -13.93 -9.10 0.90
CA ASP A 87 -13.70 -9.22 2.35
C ASP A 87 -12.23 -8.99 2.75
N ASN A 88 -11.32 -9.12 1.79
CA ASN A 88 -9.87 -8.94 1.95
C ASN A 88 -9.30 -8.18 0.74
N LEU A 89 -8.03 -7.78 0.81
CA LEU A 89 -7.30 -7.25 -0.34
C LEU A 89 -6.72 -8.42 -1.16
N ASP A 90 -7.14 -8.58 -2.42
CA ASP A 90 -6.72 -9.72 -3.24
C ASP A 90 -5.52 -9.38 -4.14
N LYS A 91 -5.51 -8.16 -4.68
CA LYS A 91 -4.47 -7.66 -5.60
C LYS A 91 -4.14 -6.22 -5.28
N LEU A 92 -2.88 -5.86 -5.43
CA LEU A 92 -2.38 -4.50 -5.24
C LEU A 92 -1.37 -4.16 -6.33
N GLY A 93 -1.53 -2.98 -6.91
CA GLY A 93 -0.54 -2.31 -7.75
C GLY A 93 -0.34 -0.88 -7.28
N LEU A 94 0.73 -0.25 -7.76
CA LEU A 94 1.08 1.14 -7.47
C LEU A 94 0.89 2.00 -8.71
N ILE A 95 0.37 3.21 -8.51
CA ILE A 95 0.35 4.26 -9.52
C ILE A 95 1.47 5.23 -9.17
N PHE A 96 2.34 5.53 -10.13
CA PHE A 96 3.45 6.45 -9.96
C PHE A 96 3.17 7.81 -10.60
N LYS A 97 3.71 8.88 -10.01
CA LYS A 97 3.76 10.21 -10.59
C LYS A 97 5.16 10.79 -10.44
N THR A 98 5.66 11.46 -11.47
CA THR A 98 6.97 12.12 -11.46
C THR A 98 6.98 13.30 -10.48
N LEU A 99 8.08 13.48 -9.76
CA LEU A 99 8.39 14.69 -9.02
C LEU A 99 8.59 15.82 -10.03
N GLN A 100 7.86 16.93 -9.86
CA GLN A 100 8.02 18.14 -10.65
C GLN A 100 9.11 19.03 -10.06
#